data_AF-A0A5B8V9N5-F1
#
_entry.id   AF-A0A5B8V9N5-F1
#
_cell.length_a   1.000
_cell.length_b   1.000
_cell.length_c   1.000
_cell.angle_alpha   90.00
_cell.angle_beta   90.00
_cell.angle_gamma   90.00
#
_symmetry.space_group_name_H-M   'P 1'
#
loop_
_entity.id
_entity.type
_entity.pdbx_description
1 polymer ?
#
loop_
_entity_poly.entity_id
_entity_poly.type
_entity_poly.pdbx_seq_one_letter_code
_entity_poly.pdbx_strand_id
1 'polypeptide(L)'
;MKNILLLTGIVGLFLVSCSNGSQKLIVYSNNGAAIDEASKVITVKDTFGHNDKEINFSGGNKKTLTVKLSSGDQNIDIDGAGYFIVNAKARDTIIGGFQKYSTVQEANRVMTQEELAHNIDSLKQMMTGANTNVANKTFFILPYTAAKITDNTDAFIVGPYHRMTSIEKVGDKDPEVYRFYSVREVRETIDKLEKLTGAKPAEDSTGKKK
;
A
#
# COMPACT_ATOMS: atom_id res chain seq x y z
N MET A 1 37.85 -44.55 39.77
CA MET A 1 36.81 -43.59 40.19
C MET A 1 37.11 -42.23 39.58
N LYS A 2 36.07 -41.64 38.97
CA LYS A 2 35.83 -40.20 38.73
C LYS A 2 36.58 -39.50 37.58
N ASN A 3 35.87 -39.48 36.45
CA ASN A 3 35.87 -38.46 35.40
C ASN A 3 35.85 -37.03 35.98
N ILE A 4 36.43 -36.08 35.23
CA ILE A 4 35.75 -34.81 34.91
C ILE A 4 36.37 -34.25 33.62
N LEU A 5 35.52 -34.19 32.60
CA LEU A 5 35.65 -33.49 31.34
C LEU A 5 35.17 -32.06 31.60
N LEU A 6 35.91 -31.02 31.21
CA LEU A 6 35.43 -29.64 31.26
C LEU A 6 35.68 -28.94 29.92
N LEU A 7 34.62 -29.01 29.12
CA LEU A 7 34.40 -28.37 27.83
C LEU A 7 34.15 -26.86 28.08
N THR A 8 35.06 -25.99 27.65
CA THR A 8 34.86 -24.52 27.73
C THR A 8 34.32 -24.00 26.40
N GLY A 9 33.21 -23.26 26.50
CA GLY A 9 32.26 -22.97 25.44
C GLY A 9 32.74 -21.98 24.38
N ILE A 10 32.38 -22.29 23.13
CA ILE A 10 32.42 -21.37 22.01
C ILE A 10 31.30 -20.34 22.23
N VAL A 11 31.71 -19.10 22.48
CA VAL A 11 30.85 -17.92 22.47
C VAL A 11 30.33 -17.75 21.05
N GLY A 12 29.04 -18.05 20.86
CA GLY A 12 28.32 -17.75 19.62
C GLY A 12 28.23 -16.24 19.44
N LEU A 13 29.10 -15.70 18.59
CA LEU A 13 28.94 -14.38 17.99
C LEU A 13 27.65 -14.39 17.17
N PHE A 14 26.56 -13.89 17.77
CA PHE A 14 25.40 -13.45 17.02
C PHE A 14 25.87 -12.31 16.10
N LEU A 15 26.02 -12.63 14.81
CA LEU A 15 26.11 -11.63 13.76
C LEU A 15 24.79 -10.86 13.76
N VAL A 16 24.75 -9.75 14.49
CA VAL A 16 23.75 -8.70 14.27
C VAL A 16 24.04 -8.19 12.86
N SER A 17 23.28 -8.70 11.88
CA SER A 17 23.27 -8.18 10.52
C SER A 17 22.88 -6.70 10.61
N CYS A 18 23.86 -5.83 10.48
CA CYS A 18 23.64 -4.40 10.34
C CYS A 18 22.96 -4.21 8.99
N SER A 19 21.67 -3.89 9.00
CA SER A 19 20.86 -3.65 7.80
C SER A 19 21.31 -2.35 7.12
N ASN A 20 22.38 -2.45 6.34
CA ASN A 20 22.88 -1.38 5.49
C ASN A 20 21.89 -1.15 4.34
N GLY A 21 20.84 -0.38 4.60
CA GLY A 21 19.83 0.00 3.62
C GLY A 21 18.96 1.14 4.14
N SER A 22 18.31 1.87 3.22
CA SER A 22 17.34 2.92 3.55
C SER A 22 15.94 2.32 3.70
N GLN A 23 15.15 2.91 4.60
CA GLN A 23 13.72 2.63 4.72
C GLN A 23 12.96 3.86 4.27
N LYS A 24 12.18 3.71 3.20
CA LYS A 24 11.31 4.76 2.67
C LYS A 24 9.86 4.37 2.89
N LEU A 25 9.05 5.26 3.42
CA LEU A 25 7.66 5.00 3.75
C LEU A 25 6.78 6.09 3.16
N ILE A 26 5.62 5.72 2.64
CA ILE A 26 4.52 6.65 2.42
C ILE A 26 3.38 6.29 3.37
N VAL A 27 3.00 7.24 4.22
CA VAL A 27 1.93 7.08 5.21
C VAL A 27 0.65 7.65 4.63
N TYR A 28 -0.32 6.77 4.38
CA TYR A 28 -1.67 7.15 3.98
C TYR A 28 -2.55 7.31 5.22
N SER A 29 -3.14 8.49 5.40
CA SER A 29 -3.99 8.83 6.55
C SER A 29 -5.22 9.65 6.13
N ASN A 30 -6.15 9.87 7.06
CA ASN A 30 -7.30 10.74 6.84
C ASN A 30 -6.92 12.22 7.04
N ASN A 31 -7.74 13.16 6.57
CA ASN A 31 -7.44 14.58 6.68
C ASN A 31 -7.30 15.04 8.14
N GLY A 32 -6.32 15.90 8.41
CA GLY A 32 -6.07 16.41 9.76
C GLY A 32 -5.37 15.43 10.70
N ALA A 33 -4.85 14.31 10.16
CA ALA A 33 -3.87 13.50 10.85
C ALA A 33 -2.57 14.29 11.08
N ALA A 34 -1.93 14.07 12.23
CA ALA A 34 -0.61 14.61 12.54
C ALA A 34 0.42 13.47 12.52
N ILE A 35 1.45 13.63 11.70
CA ILE A 35 2.50 12.61 11.51
C ILE A 35 3.82 13.19 12.00
N ASP A 36 4.24 12.73 13.18
CA ASP A 36 5.52 13.05 13.79
C ASP A 36 6.55 11.97 13.44
N GLU A 37 7.48 12.32 12.57
CA GLU A 37 8.53 11.44 12.08
C GLU A 37 9.57 11.11 13.16
N ALA A 38 9.86 12.06 14.05
CA ALA A 38 10.88 11.92 15.08
C ALA A 38 10.41 10.94 16.17
N SER A 39 9.18 11.11 16.63
CA SER A 39 8.58 10.20 17.63
C SER A 39 7.94 8.96 17.01
N LYS A 40 7.81 8.89 15.67
CA LYS A 40 7.14 7.80 14.93
C LYS A 40 5.67 7.63 15.33
N VAL A 41 5.03 8.74 15.70
CA VAL A 41 3.64 8.77 16.13
C VAL A 41 2.77 9.36 15.03
N ILE A 42 1.70 8.66 14.69
CA ILE A 42 0.66 9.10 13.77
C ILE A 42 -0.61 9.30 14.58
N THR A 43 -1.03 10.54 14.78
CA THR A 43 -2.30 10.84 15.44
C THR A 43 -3.38 11.00 14.39
N VAL A 44 -4.33 10.07 14.33
CA VAL A 44 -5.42 10.12 13.35
C VAL A 44 -6.70 10.63 13.96
N LYS A 45 -7.52 11.25 13.13
CA LYS A 45 -8.89 11.65 13.45
C LYS A 45 -9.85 10.84 12.59
N ASP A 46 -11.03 10.54 13.10
CA ASP A 46 -12.10 9.88 12.31
C ASP A 46 -12.80 10.91 11.43
N THR A 47 -12.05 11.42 10.44
CA THR A 47 -12.51 12.40 9.45
C THR A 47 -12.48 11.79 8.06
N PHE A 48 -13.19 12.37 7.10
CA PHE A 48 -13.09 11.93 5.70
C PHE A 48 -11.90 12.59 5.00
N GLY A 49 -11.40 11.92 3.95
CA GLY A 49 -10.38 12.47 3.05
C GLY A 49 -9.12 11.63 2.95
N HIS A 50 -8.12 12.19 2.29
CA HIS A 50 -6.84 11.54 2.04
C HIS A 50 -5.70 12.53 2.26
N ASN A 51 -4.76 12.12 3.09
CA ASN A 51 -3.45 12.73 3.22
C ASN A 51 -2.40 11.63 3.03
N ASP A 52 -1.35 11.95 2.29
CA ASP A 52 -0.16 11.14 2.14
C ASP A 52 1.08 11.94 2.56
N LYS A 53 1.99 11.27 3.28
CA LYS A 53 3.27 11.86 3.69
C LYS A 53 4.38 10.85 3.50
N GLU A 54 5.42 11.25 2.78
CA GLU A 54 6.63 10.47 2.62
C GLU A 54 7.58 10.70 3.81
N ILE A 55 8.18 9.62 4.31
CA ILE A 55 9.11 9.61 5.43
C ILE A 55 10.31 8.75 5.03
N ASN A 56 11.51 9.24 5.28
CA ASN A 56 12.75 8.52 5.03
C ASN A 56 13.47 8.23 6.35
N PHE A 57 13.73 6.97 6.64
CA PHE A 57 14.54 6.53 7.77
C PHE A 57 15.89 6.00 7.30
N SER A 58 16.95 6.40 8.00
CA SER A 58 18.27 5.81 7.84
C SER A 58 18.34 4.43 8.52
N GLY A 59 18.90 3.44 7.83
CA GLY A 59 19.07 2.07 8.31
C GLY A 59 17.79 1.24 8.18
N GLY A 60 17.91 -0.04 7.79
CA GLY A 60 16.80 -0.97 7.59
C GLY A 60 16.35 -1.71 8.84
N ASN A 61 16.70 -1.21 10.03
CA ASN A 61 16.40 -1.86 11.30
C ASN A 61 14.92 -1.65 11.62
N LYS A 62 14.24 -2.72 12.07
CA LYS A 62 12.83 -2.71 12.49
C LYS A 62 12.43 -1.41 13.18
N LYS A 63 11.38 -0.77 12.66
CA LYS A 63 10.74 0.41 13.23
C LYS A 63 9.31 0.06 13.62
N THR A 64 8.85 0.60 14.73
CA THR A 64 7.43 0.55 15.11
C THR A 64 6.87 1.95 14.99
N LEU A 65 5.82 2.12 14.20
CA LEU A 65 5.02 3.33 14.13
C LEU A 65 3.80 3.17 15.05
N THR A 66 3.53 4.16 15.90
CA THR A 66 2.36 4.13 16.78
C THR A 66 1.26 5.01 16.19
N VAL A 67 0.14 4.40 15.83
CA VAL A 67 -1.07 5.08 15.38
C VAL A 67 -1.98 5.32 16.58
N LYS A 68 -2.15 6.58 16.98
CA LYS A 68 -3.03 6.97 18.09
C LYS A 68 -4.46 7.10 17.62
N LEU A 69 -5.34 6.32 18.23
CA LEU A 69 -6.79 6.33 17.99
C LEU A 69 -7.53 6.75 19.26
N SER A 70 -8.75 7.29 19.09
CA SER A 70 -9.65 7.52 20.23
C SER A 70 -10.03 6.23 20.96
N SER A 71 -9.99 5.08 20.26
CA SER A 71 -10.30 3.76 20.79
C SER A 71 -9.10 2.99 21.35
N GLY A 72 -7.91 3.61 21.35
CA GLY A 72 -6.66 2.99 21.79
C GLY A 72 -5.63 2.86 20.66
N ASP A 73 -4.36 2.85 21.03
CA ASP A 73 -3.24 2.90 20.08
C ASP A 73 -3.06 1.57 19.32
N GLN A 74 -2.58 1.68 18.08
CA GLN A 74 -2.17 0.55 17.23
C GLN A 74 -0.69 0.70 16.88
N ASN A 75 0.04 -0.41 16.86
CA ASN A 75 1.44 -0.42 16.48
C ASN A 75 1.63 -1.12 15.13
N ILE A 76 2.32 -0.46 14.22
CA ILE A 76 2.63 -0.97 12.89
C ILE A 76 4.14 -1.18 12.81
N ASP A 77 4.55 -2.44 12.68
CA ASP A 77 5.94 -2.82 12.54
C ASP A 77 6.37 -2.80 11.07
N ILE A 78 7.48 -2.12 10.81
CA ILE A 78 8.12 -2.04 9.49
C ILE A 78 9.51 -2.63 9.62
N ASP A 79 9.73 -3.78 8.97
CA ASP A 79 10.97 -4.54 9.07
C ASP A 79 11.72 -4.59 7.74
N GLY A 80 13.04 -4.43 7.81
CA GLY A 80 13.95 -4.43 6.67
C GLY A 80 13.98 -3.13 5.87
N ALA A 81 14.97 -3.03 4.98
CA ALA A 81 15.11 -1.95 4.01
C ALA A 81 14.08 -2.05 2.87
N GLY A 82 13.84 -0.93 2.17
CA GLY A 82 12.96 -0.85 0.99
C GLY A 82 11.93 0.27 1.07
N TYR A 83 11.01 0.30 0.10
CA TYR A 83 9.89 1.23 0.04
C TYR A 83 8.60 0.55 0.52
N PHE A 84 7.97 1.11 1.56
CA PHE A 84 6.76 0.62 2.18
C PHE A 84 5.59 1.61 2.04
N ILE A 85 4.39 1.06 2.00
CA ILE A 85 3.16 1.83 2.24
C ILE A 85 2.65 1.49 3.63
N VAL A 86 2.34 2.53 4.42
CA VAL A 86 1.68 2.42 5.71
C VAL A 86 0.26 2.94 5.57
N ASN A 87 -0.72 2.08 5.80
CA ASN A 87 -2.11 2.49 5.82
C ASN A 87 -2.52 2.84 7.27
N ALA A 88 -2.43 4.11 7.63
CA ALA A 88 -2.91 4.61 8.91
C ALA A 88 -4.41 5.00 8.87
N LYS A 89 -5.11 4.74 7.77
CA LYS A 89 -6.55 5.05 7.68
C LYS A 89 -7.36 4.09 8.55
N ALA A 90 -8.45 4.61 9.10
CA ALA A 90 -9.28 3.85 10.03
C ALA A 90 -10.23 2.84 9.38
N ARG A 91 -10.73 3.14 8.18
CA ARG A 91 -11.86 2.43 7.58
C ARG A 91 -11.68 2.12 6.09
N ASP A 92 -10.54 2.49 5.51
CA ASP A 92 -10.32 2.37 4.07
C ASP A 92 -9.11 1.47 3.81
N THR A 93 -9.30 0.51 2.92
CA THR A 93 -8.25 -0.40 2.48
C THR A 93 -7.58 0.20 1.24
N ILE A 94 -6.26 0.06 1.16
CA ILE A 94 -5.50 0.48 -0.02
C ILE A 94 -5.22 -0.73 -0.88
N ILE A 95 -5.56 -0.63 -2.16
CA ILE A 95 -5.34 -1.68 -3.15
C ILE A 95 -4.52 -1.15 -4.30
N GLY A 96 -3.69 -1.98 -4.89
CA GLY A 96 -2.87 -1.54 -6.01
C GLY A 96 -1.82 -2.54 -6.41
N GLY A 97 -0.95 -2.12 -7.31
CA GLY A 97 0.13 -2.97 -7.78
C GLY A 97 1.02 -2.32 -8.80
N PHE A 98 1.99 -3.12 -9.26
CA PHE A 98 2.93 -2.74 -10.28
C PHE A 98 2.19 -2.32 -11.57
N GLN A 99 2.60 -1.20 -12.14
CA GLN A 99 2.15 -0.75 -13.44
C GLN A 99 3.28 -0.98 -14.43
N LYS A 100 3.00 -1.79 -15.46
CA LYS A 100 3.92 -1.90 -16.58
C LYS A 100 3.99 -0.52 -17.24
N TYR A 101 5.14 0.13 -17.14
CA TYR A 101 5.38 1.38 -17.84
C TYR A 101 5.28 1.10 -19.34
N SER A 102 4.21 1.59 -19.96
CA SER A 102 3.94 1.38 -21.36
C SER A 102 4.57 2.47 -22.21
N THR A 103 5.02 2.10 -23.40
CA THR A 103 5.46 3.08 -24.40
C THR A 103 4.28 3.95 -24.85
N VAL A 104 4.55 5.13 -25.43
CA VAL A 104 3.49 6.02 -25.96
C VAL A 104 2.57 5.32 -26.97
N GLN A 105 3.06 4.31 -27.71
CA GLN A 105 2.23 3.50 -28.61
C GLN A 105 1.24 2.60 -27.85
N GLU A 106 1.67 1.97 -26.76
CA GLU A 106 0.81 1.12 -25.92
C GLU A 106 -0.19 1.94 -25.09
N ALA A 107 0.17 3.17 -24.71
CA ALA A 107 -0.71 4.09 -23.97
C ALA A 107 -1.90 4.60 -24.80
N ASN A 108 -1.75 4.65 -26.13
CA ASN A 108 -2.80 5.09 -27.07
C ASN A 108 -3.63 3.93 -27.64
N ARG A 109 -3.44 2.69 -27.16
CA ARG A 109 -4.22 1.55 -27.65
C ARG A 109 -5.69 1.69 -27.23
N VAL A 110 -6.59 1.50 -28.18
CA VAL A 110 -8.02 1.41 -27.90
C VAL A 110 -8.26 0.09 -27.16
N MET A 111 -8.69 0.17 -25.90
CA MET A 111 -9.04 -1.00 -25.07
C MET A 111 -10.31 -1.65 -25.60
N THR A 112 -10.31 -2.97 -25.76
CA THR A 112 -11.54 -3.68 -26.17
C THR A 112 -12.53 -3.77 -25.00
N GLN A 113 -13.79 -4.09 -25.29
CA GLN A 113 -14.81 -4.26 -24.25
C GLN A 113 -14.49 -5.46 -23.33
N GLU A 114 -13.89 -6.51 -23.88
CA GLU A 114 -13.46 -7.70 -23.15
C GLU A 114 -12.29 -7.39 -22.22
N GLU A 115 -11.32 -6.61 -22.68
CA GLU A 115 -10.20 -6.14 -21.85
C GLU A 115 -10.71 -5.23 -20.72
N LEU A 116 -11.67 -4.35 -21.01
CA LEU A 116 -12.31 -3.50 -20.01
C LEU A 116 -13.05 -4.33 -18.95
N ALA A 117 -13.84 -5.32 -19.37
CA ALA A 117 -14.56 -6.21 -18.47
C ALA A 117 -13.60 -7.02 -17.58
N HIS A 118 -12.53 -7.56 -18.15
CA HIS A 118 -11.48 -8.26 -17.41
C HIS A 118 -10.78 -7.36 -16.38
N ASN A 119 -10.51 -6.10 -16.73
CA ASN A 119 -9.92 -5.13 -15.80
C ASN A 119 -10.87 -4.79 -14.65
N ILE A 120 -12.16 -4.61 -14.93
CA ILE A 120 -13.18 -4.39 -13.89
C ILE A 120 -13.28 -5.60 -12.96
N ASP A 121 -13.30 -6.82 -13.49
CA ASP A 121 -13.34 -8.04 -12.68
C ASP A 121 -12.08 -8.18 -11.80
N SER A 122 -10.91 -7.92 -12.38
CA SER A 122 -9.64 -7.90 -11.65
C SER A 122 -9.67 -6.89 -10.49
N LEU A 123 -10.21 -5.67 -10.72
CA LEU A 123 -10.36 -4.67 -9.67
C LEU A 123 -11.33 -5.12 -8.57
N LYS A 124 -12.45 -5.76 -8.93
CA LYS A 124 -13.40 -6.34 -7.96
C LYS A 124 -12.75 -7.43 -7.12
N GLN A 125 -11.95 -8.30 -7.71
CA GLN A 125 -11.19 -9.33 -6.99
C GLN A 125 -10.10 -8.72 -6.09
N MET A 126 -9.45 -7.63 -6.52
CA MET A 126 -8.51 -6.89 -5.67
C MET A 126 -9.22 -6.26 -4.47
N MET A 127 -10.44 -5.72 -4.63
CA MET A 127 -11.22 -5.15 -3.53
C MET A 127 -11.61 -6.17 -2.45
N THR A 128 -11.60 -7.47 -2.75
CA THR A 128 -11.86 -8.55 -1.77
C THR A 128 -10.60 -9.22 -1.26
N GLY A 129 -9.41 -8.80 -1.74
CA GLY A 129 -8.13 -9.42 -1.41
C GLY A 129 -7.89 -10.77 -2.10
N ALA A 130 -8.77 -11.20 -3.01
CA ALA A 130 -8.69 -12.51 -3.67
C ALA A 130 -7.57 -12.62 -4.72
N ASN A 131 -7.01 -11.48 -5.17
CA ASN A 131 -5.95 -11.43 -6.20
C ASN A 131 -4.68 -10.70 -5.71
N THR A 132 -4.28 -10.94 -4.46
CA THR A 132 -3.08 -10.34 -3.87
C THR A 132 -1.94 -11.34 -3.85
N ASN A 133 -0.83 -10.99 -4.48
CA ASN A 133 0.35 -11.82 -4.50
C ASN A 133 1.58 -10.92 -4.59
N VAL A 134 2.47 -11.05 -3.60
CA VAL A 134 3.75 -10.33 -3.56
C VAL A 134 4.59 -10.63 -4.81
N ALA A 135 4.57 -11.87 -5.30
CA ALA A 135 5.27 -12.26 -6.53
C ALA A 135 4.70 -11.56 -7.77
N ASN A 136 3.39 -11.32 -7.80
CA ASN A 136 2.73 -10.58 -8.88
C ASN A 136 2.70 -9.06 -8.62
N LYS A 137 3.34 -8.60 -7.53
CA LYS A 137 3.37 -7.20 -7.11
C LYS A 137 1.96 -6.57 -7.01
N THR A 138 0.98 -7.32 -6.50
CA THR A 138 -0.37 -6.84 -6.18
C THR A 138 -0.60 -6.85 -4.68
N PHE A 139 -1.23 -5.80 -4.17
CA PHE A 139 -1.28 -5.52 -2.72
C PHE A 139 -2.69 -5.16 -2.27
N PHE A 140 -3.00 -5.58 -1.05
CA PHE A 140 -4.22 -5.26 -0.30
C PHE A 140 -3.83 -4.94 1.13
N ILE A 141 -3.83 -3.64 1.45
CA ILE A 141 -3.25 -3.10 2.66
C ILE A 141 -4.39 -2.62 3.56
N LEU A 142 -4.74 -3.46 4.53
CA LEU A 142 -5.80 -3.19 5.50
C LEU A 142 -5.52 -1.96 6.37
N PRO A 143 -6.56 -1.35 6.96
CA PRO A 143 -6.41 -0.35 8.01
C PRO A 143 -5.38 -0.76 9.06
N TYR A 144 -4.54 0.18 9.44
CA TYR A 144 -3.48 0.03 10.46
C TYR A 144 -2.47 -1.08 10.16
N THR A 145 -2.20 -1.34 8.89
CA THR A 145 -1.15 -2.28 8.46
C THR A 145 -0.20 -1.60 7.49
N ALA A 146 0.89 -2.29 7.17
CA ALA A 146 1.85 -1.86 6.17
C ALA A 146 2.23 -3.01 5.24
N ALA A 147 2.69 -2.65 4.05
CA ALA A 147 3.23 -3.60 3.08
C ALA A 147 4.55 -3.08 2.51
N LYS A 148 5.53 -3.97 2.38
CA LYS A 148 6.73 -3.72 1.58
C LYS A 148 6.35 -3.82 0.11
N ILE A 149 6.61 -2.76 -0.64
CA ILE A 149 6.21 -2.65 -2.06
C ILE A 149 7.34 -3.08 -2.98
N THR A 150 8.57 -2.66 -2.65
CA THR A 150 9.77 -2.99 -3.42
C THR A 150 11.03 -2.75 -2.56
N ASP A 151 12.14 -3.36 -2.96
CA ASP A 151 13.47 -3.04 -2.44
C ASP A 151 14.00 -1.71 -3.01
N ASN A 152 13.46 -1.25 -4.14
CA ASN A 152 13.88 -0.02 -4.81
C ASN A 152 13.24 1.22 -4.18
N THR A 153 14.00 1.98 -3.37
CA THR A 153 13.51 3.22 -2.75
C THR A 153 13.29 4.37 -3.73
N ASP A 154 13.77 4.24 -4.96
CA ASP A 154 13.57 5.22 -6.04
C ASP A 154 12.36 4.88 -6.92
N ALA A 155 11.62 3.81 -6.61
CA ALA A 155 10.39 3.48 -7.33
C ALA A 155 9.35 4.59 -7.19
N PHE A 156 8.58 4.81 -8.26
CA PHE A 156 7.55 5.82 -8.31
C PHE A 156 6.22 5.25 -7.82
N ILE A 157 5.74 5.73 -6.69
CA ILE A 157 4.45 5.32 -6.12
C ILE A 157 3.42 6.42 -6.38
N VAL A 158 2.39 6.08 -7.15
CA VAL A 158 1.22 6.94 -7.35
C VAL A 158 0.14 6.50 -6.37
N GLY A 159 -0.07 7.31 -5.34
CA GLY A 159 -1.05 7.06 -4.30
C GLY A 159 -2.50 7.32 -4.73
N PRO A 160 -3.47 6.97 -3.86
CA PRO A 160 -4.89 7.24 -4.08
C PRO A 160 -5.16 8.72 -4.37
N TYR A 161 -6.16 9.00 -5.21
CA TYR A 161 -6.58 10.35 -5.61
C TYR A 161 -5.53 11.19 -6.37
N HIS A 162 -4.34 10.66 -6.65
CA HIS A 162 -3.32 11.31 -7.48
C HIS A 162 -3.40 10.84 -8.93
N ARG A 163 -3.12 11.73 -9.89
CA ARG A 163 -2.98 11.33 -11.30
C ARG A 163 -1.55 10.91 -11.59
N MET A 164 -1.37 9.93 -12.47
CA MET A 164 -0.05 9.63 -13.00
C MET A 164 0.38 10.77 -13.92
N THR A 165 1.53 11.35 -13.65
CA THR A 165 2.19 12.34 -14.52
C THR A 165 3.18 11.63 -15.44
N SER A 166 3.74 12.34 -16.43
CA SER A 166 4.86 11.81 -17.22
C SER A 166 6.04 11.49 -16.30
N ILE A 167 6.68 10.34 -16.53
CA ILE A 167 7.84 9.88 -15.77
C ILE A 167 9.00 9.71 -16.75
N GLU A 168 10.11 10.39 -16.49
CA GLU A 168 11.29 10.28 -17.33
C GLU A 168 12.06 9.00 -17.03
N LYS A 169 12.69 8.43 -18.07
CA LYS A 169 13.62 7.33 -17.90
C LYS A 169 14.94 7.86 -17.33
N VAL A 170 15.59 7.07 -16.48
CA VAL A 170 16.95 7.36 -16.02
C VAL A 170 17.91 6.51 -16.86
N GLY A 171 18.50 7.12 -17.89
CA GLY A 171 19.26 6.39 -18.91
C GLY A 171 18.37 5.41 -19.67
N ASP A 172 18.82 4.17 -19.81
CA ASP A 172 18.10 3.11 -20.53
C ASP A 172 17.13 2.29 -19.66
N LYS A 173 16.96 2.65 -18.38
CA LYS A 173 16.08 1.90 -17.45
C LYS A 173 14.68 2.49 -17.44
N ASP A 174 13.69 1.63 -17.70
CA ASP A 174 12.29 1.98 -17.49
C ASP A 174 12.04 2.25 -15.99
N PRO A 175 11.24 3.27 -15.64
CA PRO A 175 10.90 3.55 -14.26
C PRO A 175 10.08 2.40 -13.66
N GLU A 176 10.38 2.06 -12.41
CA GLU A 176 9.57 1.12 -11.65
C GLU A 176 8.39 1.88 -11.04
N VAL A 177 7.17 1.60 -11.54
CA VAL A 177 5.97 2.37 -11.17
C VAL A 177 4.95 1.47 -10.48
N TYR A 178 4.36 1.98 -9.42
CA TYR A 178 3.24 1.35 -8.73
C TYR A 178 2.07 2.32 -8.61
N ARG A 179 0.86 1.81 -8.76
CA ARG A 179 -0.38 2.58 -8.65
C ARG A 179 -1.27 1.99 -7.58
N PHE A 180 -1.73 2.86 -6.69
CA PHE A 180 -2.62 2.51 -5.60
C PHE A 180 -3.87 3.38 -5.62
N TYR A 181 -4.96 2.77 -5.15
CA TYR A 181 -6.26 3.37 -4.98
C TYR A 181 -6.77 3.04 -3.59
N SER A 182 -7.65 3.88 -3.05
CA SER A 182 -8.45 3.46 -1.91
C SER A 182 -9.67 2.68 -2.41
N VAL A 183 -10.14 1.68 -1.65
CA VAL A 183 -11.35 0.92 -2.04
C VAL A 183 -12.53 1.87 -2.24
N ARG A 184 -12.60 2.94 -1.44
CA ARG A 184 -13.59 4.00 -1.61
C ARG A 184 -13.47 4.74 -2.96
N GLU A 185 -12.26 5.11 -3.39
CA GLU A 185 -12.01 5.73 -4.70
C GLU A 185 -12.50 4.84 -5.86
N VAL A 186 -12.26 3.54 -5.76
CA VAL A 186 -12.71 2.58 -6.78
C VAL A 186 -14.24 2.48 -6.82
N ARG A 187 -14.91 2.43 -5.66
CA ARG A 187 -16.38 2.44 -5.58
C ARG A 187 -16.96 3.71 -6.18
N GLU A 188 -16.45 4.87 -5.79
CA GLU A 188 -16.88 6.16 -6.34
C GLU A 188 -16.72 6.23 -7.88
N THR A 189 -15.66 5.61 -8.41
CA THR A 189 -15.42 5.51 -9.85
C THR A 189 -16.43 4.59 -10.54
N ILE A 190 -16.68 3.39 -9.98
CA ILE A 190 -17.67 2.44 -10.51
C ILE A 190 -19.07 3.09 -10.53
N ASP A 191 -19.49 3.68 -9.40
CA ASP A 191 -20.80 4.33 -9.28
C ASP A 191 -20.98 5.46 -10.32
N LYS A 192 -19.91 6.21 -10.61
CA LYS A 192 -19.94 7.26 -11.62
C LYS A 192 -20.07 6.68 -13.03
N LEU A 193 -19.36 5.60 -13.33
CA LEU A 193 -19.43 4.92 -14.63
C LEU A 193 -20.81 4.30 -14.86
N GLU A 194 -21.41 3.67 -13.86
CA GLU A 194 -22.77 3.09 -13.94
C GLU A 194 -23.84 4.16 -14.21
N LYS A 195 -23.74 5.34 -13.59
CA LYS A 195 -24.65 6.47 -13.86
C LYS A 195 -24.56 7.01 -15.28
N LEU A 196 -23.38 6.92 -15.90
CA LEU A 196 -23.16 7.41 -17.27
C LEU A 196 -23.61 6.39 -18.33
N THR A 197 -23.67 5.10 -18.01
CA THR A 197 -24.10 4.04 -18.92
C THR A 197 -25.61 3.77 -18.89
N GLY A 198 -26.38 4.51 -18.09
CA GLY A 198 -27.84 4.37 -18.02
C GLY A 198 -28.31 3.11 -17.29
N ALA A 199 -27.44 2.44 -16.54
CA ALA A 199 -27.84 1.33 -15.69
C ALA A 199 -28.79 1.87 -14.60
N LYS A 200 -30.07 1.52 -14.72
CA LYS A 200 -31.11 1.87 -13.75
C LYS A 200 -30.65 1.39 -12.37
N PRO A 201 -30.68 2.23 -11.31
CA PRO A 201 -30.39 1.79 -9.95
C PRO A 201 -31.25 0.56 -9.65
N ALA A 202 -30.64 -0.49 -9.09
CA ALA A 202 -31.40 -1.64 -8.61
C ALA A 202 -32.50 -1.12 -7.68
N GLU A 203 -33.76 -1.28 -8.09
CA GLU A 203 -34.91 -0.91 -7.29
C GLU A 203 -34.82 -1.66 -5.97
N ASP A 204 -34.66 -0.88 -4.89
CA ASP A 204 -34.68 -1.36 -3.52
C ASP A 204 -36.00 -2.09 -3.29
N SER A 205 -35.95 -3.42 -3.23
CA SER A 205 -37.11 -4.28 -3.06
C SER A 205 -37.58 -4.25 -1.60
N THR A 206 -37.91 -3.07 -1.08
CA THR A 206 -38.77 -2.96 0.10
C THR A 206 -40.22 -2.90 -0.38
N GLY A 207 -40.77 -4.08 -0.63
CA GLY A 207 -42.20 -4.25 -0.82
C GLY A 207 -42.96 -3.80 0.43
N LYS A 208 -43.54 -2.60 0.39
CA LYS A 208 -44.70 -2.27 1.23
C LYS A 208 -45.94 -2.77 0.49
N LYS A 209 -46.42 -3.94 0.93
CA LYS A 209 -47.80 -4.37 0.65
C LYS A 209 -48.77 -3.38 1.30
N LYS A 210 -49.79 -3.01 0.53
CA LYS A 210 -51.01 -2.34 1.01
C LYS A 210 -51.73 -3.19 2.04
#